data_AF-A0A1Q8A1D6-F1
#
_entry.id   AF-A0A1Q8A1D6-F1
#
_cell.length_a   1.000
_cell.length_b   1.000
_cell.length_c   1.000
_cell.angle_alpha   90.00
_cell.angle_beta   90.00
_cell.angle_gamma   90.00
#
_symmetry.space_group_name_H-M   'P 1'
#
loop_
_entity.id
_entity.type
_entity.pdbx_description
1 polymer ?
#
loop_
_entity_poly.entity_id
_entity_poly.type
_entity_poly.pdbx_seq_one_letter_code
_entity_poly.pdbx_strand_id
1 'polypeptide(L)'
;MKYRMSRLAPALVIAVASVDLTGYWVSIVSEDWRIRMITPQKGDYPGIPINAAARRIADAWDPAKDEAAGTQCKGYAAPHIMREPGRFHITWENDNTLRMDIDSGTQTRLFHFGKPQPPAERTWQGYSVAEWEPVSTGRRGPKPDHGSLKAVTTNLRAGYVRKNGVPFSEDAVLEEFYDVIKDSDGVSWLILTTKFTDPMYLTQPFILSTHLKQEADGSKWNPTPCSAR
;
A
#
# COMPACT_ATOMS: atom_id res chain seq x y z
N MET A 1 35.77 -31.96 -24.70
CA MET A 1 34.59 -31.76 -23.83
C MET A 1 34.42 -30.27 -23.58
N LYS A 2 33.40 -29.63 -24.19
CA LYS A 2 33.02 -28.25 -23.89
C LYS A 2 31.81 -28.30 -22.95
N TYR A 3 31.99 -27.89 -21.70
CA TYR A 3 30.88 -27.69 -20.77
C TYR A 3 30.02 -26.54 -21.30
N ARG A 4 28.80 -26.84 -21.78
CA ARG A 4 27.75 -25.84 -21.94
C ARG A 4 27.26 -25.49 -20.54
N MET A 5 27.62 -24.31 -20.04
CA MET A 5 26.85 -23.66 -18.99
C MET A 5 25.48 -23.31 -19.58
N SER A 6 24.48 -24.14 -19.27
CA SER A 6 23.09 -23.77 -19.47
C SER A 6 22.80 -22.57 -18.57
N ARG A 7 22.79 -21.36 -19.13
CA ARG A 7 22.14 -20.21 -18.49
C ARG A 7 20.65 -20.55 -18.47
N LEU A 8 20.14 -20.97 -17.32
CA LEU A 8 18.71 -20.93 -17.04
C LEU A 8 18.26 -19.49 -17.31
N ALA A 9 17.28 -19.31 -18.20
CA ALA A 9 16.54 -18.06 -18.25
C ALA A 9 16.04 -17.75 -16.83
N PRO A 10 16.03 -16.48 -16.39
CA PRO A 10 15.44 -16.16 -15.10
C PRO A 10 14.01 -16.71 -15.08
N ALA A 11 13.70 -17.56 -14.09
CA ALA A 11 12.35 -18.09 -13.95
C ALA A 11 11.37 -16.92 -13.88
N LEU A 12 10.27 -17.01 -14.63
CA LEU A 12 9.20 -16.01 -14.63
C LEU A 12 8.74 -15.80 -13.18
N VAL A 13 8.73 -14.56 -12.68
CA VAL A 13 8.40 -14.32 -11.26
C VAL A 13 6.96 -14.74 -10.94
N ILE A 14 6.04 -14.56 -11.89
CA ILE A 14 4.68 -15.09 -11.82
C ILE A 14 4.63 -16.62 -11.63
N ALA A 15 5.59 -17.37 -12.19
CA ALA A 15 5.64 -18.83 -12.10
C ALA A 15 6.19 -19.34 -10.76
N VAL A 16 6.72 -18.46 -9.91
CA VAL A 16 7.20 -18.77 -8.55
C VAL A 16 6.43 -18.01 -7.47
N ALA A 17 5.26 -17.45 -7.82
CA ALA A 17 4.40 -16.76 -6.86
C ALA A 17 3.99 -17.71 -5.73
N SER A 18 4.27 -17.30 -4.49
CA SER A 18 3.94 -18.09 -3.30
C SER A 18 2.49 -17.92 -2.86
N VAL A 19 1.78 -16.96 -3.43
CA VAL A 19 0.35 -16.66 -3.26
C VAL A 19 -0.17 -15.91 -4.49
N ASP A 20 -1.40 -16.17 -4.90
CA ASP A 20 -2.06 -15.41 -5.98
C ASP A 20 -2.90 -14.28 -5.37
N LEU A 21 -2.53 -13.03 -5.68
CA LEU A 21 -3.24 -11.82 -5.23
C LEU A 21 -4.26 -11.31 -6.26
N THR A 22 -4.31 -11.91 -7.46
CA THR A 22 -5.07 -11.35 -8.58
C THR A 22 -6.58 -11.39 -8.34
N GLY A 23 -7.28 -10.42 -8.92
CA GLY A 23 -8.73 -10.29 -8.84
C GLY A 23 -9.20 -8.99 -8.21
N TYR A 24 -10.48 -8.96 -7.87
CA TYR A 24 -11.15 -7.81 -7.29
C TYR A 24 -11.28 -7.96 -5.78
N TRP A 25 -11.00 -6.87 -5.07
CA TRP A 25 -11.02 -6.82 -3.62
C TRP A 25 -11.76 -5.58 -3.14
N VAL A 26 -12.45 -5.68 -2.02
CA VAL A 26 -13.15 -4.56 -1.38
C VAL A 26 -12.64 -4.34 0.03
N SER A 27 -12.42 -3.08 0.41
CA SER A 27 -12.04 -2.74 1.78
C SER A 27 -13.13 -3.13 2.77
N ILE A 28 -12.75 -3.87 3.80
CA ILE A 28 -13.60 -4.13 4.97
C ILE A 28 -13.14 -3.22 6.10
N VAL A 29 -14.03 -2.31 6.50
CA VAL A 29 -13.75 -1.31 7.54
C VAL A 29 -14.28 -1.81 8.88
N SER A 30 -13.58 -2.79 9.46
CA SER A 30 -13.85 -3.31 10.82
C SER A 30 -13.05 -2.59 11.91
N GLU A 31 -11.96 -1.92 11.53
CA GLU A 31 -11.07 -1.17 12.41
C GLU A 31 -11.12 0.32 12.07
N ASP A 32 -10.87 1.17 13.06
CA ASP A 32 -10.71 2.62 12.86
C ASP A 32 -11.89 3.28 12.13
N TRP A 33 -13.10 2.72 12.26
CA TRP A 33 -14.28 3.11 11.48
C TRP A 33 -14.50 4.62 11.44
N ARG A 34 -14.39 5.28 12.60
CA ARG A 34 -14.58 6.74 12.76
C ARG A 34 -13.66 7.55 11.85
N ILE A 35 -12.43 7.10 11.65
CA ILE A 35 -11.41 7.83 10.88
C ILE A 35 -11.23 7.31 9.45
N ARG A 36 -11.85 6.17 9.12
CA ARG A 36 -11.83 5.58 7.77
C ARG A 36 -13.11 5.88 6.98
N MET A 37 -14.27 5.96 7.63
CA MET A 37 -15.54 6.28 6.97
C MET A 37 -15.87 7.77 6.95
N ILE A 38 -15.24 8.54 7.83
CA ILE A 38 -15.39 9.99 7.92
C ILE A 38 -13.98 10.57 7.88
N THR A 39 -13.75 11.49 6.95
CA THR A 39 -12.48 12.21 6.88
C THR A 39 -12.21 12.91 8.22
N PRO A 40 -11.11 12.59 8.91
CA PRO A 40 -10.83 13.14 10.22
C PRO A 40 -10.68 14.65 10.16
N GLN A 41 -11.18 15.33 11.18
CA GLN A 41 -11.03 16.77 11.27
C GLN A 41 -9.55 17.13 11.42
N LYS A 42 -9.22 18.35 11.00
CA LYS A 42 -7.93 18.95 11.30
C LYS A 42 -7.68 18.92 12.82
N GLY A 43 -6.49 18.50 13.23
CA GLY A 43 -6.13 18.32 14.64
C GLY A 43 -6.49 16.94 15.22
N ASP A 44 -7.21 16.08 14.49
CA ASP A 44 -7.60 14.73 14.96
C ASP A 44 -6.62 13.65 14.45
N TYR A 45 -5.49 13.51 15.15
CA TYR A 45 -4.44 12.53 14.84
C TYR A 45 -4.07 11.60 16.02
N PRO A 46 -5.00 11.17 16.90
CA PRO A 46 -4.66 10.18 17.93
C PRO A 46 -4.16 8.88 17.28
N GLY A 47 -3.18 8.25 17.92
CA GLY A 47 -2.56 6.99 17.46
C GLY A 47 -1.49 7.15 16.38
N ILE A 48 -1.31 8.32 15.78
CA ILE A 48 -0.19 8.57 14.86
C ILE A 48 1.01 9.09 15.67
N PRO A 49 2.18 8.44 15.60
CA PRO A 49 3.36 8.83 16.37
C PRO A 49 4.07 10.07 15.79
N ILE A 50 3.39 11.20 15.72
CA ILE A 50 3.92 12.44 15.13
C ILE A 50 4.79 13.23 16.11
N ASN A 51 5.84 13.88 15.61
CA ASN A 51 6.64 14.83 16.37
C ASN A 51 6.06 16.26 16.33
N ALA A 52 6.72 17.21 17.00
CA ALA A 52 6.27 18.60 17.06
C ALA A 52 6.29 19.33 15.70
N ALA A 53 7.19 18.98 14.78
CA ALA A 53 7.25 19.58 13.46
C ALA A 53 6.06 19.14 12.59
N ALA A 54 5.79 17.83 12.58
CA ALA A 54 4.64 17.25 11.89
C ALA A 54 3.32 17.83 12.42
N ARG A 55 3.18 17.96 13.74
CA ARG A 55 2.02 18.57 14.38
C ARG A 55 1.78 20.01 13.92
N ARG A 56 2.82 20.85 13.89
CA ARG A 56 2.69 22.24 13.39
C ARG A 56 2.20 22.31 11.96
N ILE A 57 2.67 21.42 11.08
CA ILE A 57 2.22 21.36 9.68
C ILE A 57 0.77 20.90 9.60
N ALA A 58 0.40 19.83 10.31
CA ALA A 58 -0.97 19.33 10.35
C ALA A 58 -1.96 20.38 10.90
N ASP A 59 -1.59 21.09 11.96
CA ASP A 59 -2.38 22.16 12.57
C ASP A 59 -2.43 23.43 11.67
N ALA A 60 -1.59 23.53 10.64
CA ALA A 60 -1.63 24.59 9.63
C ALA A 60 -2.32 24.16 8.33
N TRP A 61 -2.63 22.88 8.15
CA TRP A 61 -3.21 22.33 6.92
C TRP A 61 -4.53 23.00 6.53
N ASP A 62 -4.71 23.19 5.23
CA ASP A 62 -5.89 23.78 4.61
C ASP A 62 -6.20 23.01 3.31
N PRO A 63 -7.26 22.17 3.29
CA PRO A 63 -7.59 21.35 2.12
C PRO A 63 -7.94 22.19 0.89
N ALA A 64 -8.47 23.42 1.06
CA ALA A 64 -8.81 24.28 -0.07
C ALA A 64 -7.56 24.76 -0.82
N LYS A 65 -6.43 24.92 -0.12
CA LYS A 65 -5.14 25.24 -0.76
C LYS A 65 -4.61 24.07 -1.57
N ASP A 66 -4.76 22.85 -1.07
CA ASP A 66 -4.36 21.67 -1.82
C ASP A 66 -5.22 21.49 -3.08
N GLU A 67 -6.53 21.72 -3.00
CA GLU A 67 -7.44 21.72 -4.16
C GLU A 67 -7.05 22.80 -5.18
N ALA A 68 -6.85 24.04 -4.74
CA ALA A 68 -6.46 25.16 -5.60
C ALA A 68 -5.08 24.95 -6.27
N ALA A 69 -4.18 24.23 -5.61
CA ALA A 69 -2.86 23.89 -6.14
C ALA A 69 -2.84 22.62 -7.02
N GLY A 70 -3.98 21.93 -7.19
CA GLY A 70 -4.04 20.67 -7.92
C GLY A 70 -3.33 19.51 -7.19
N THR A 71 -3.16 19.60 -5.87
CA THR A 71 -2.49 18.60 -5.04
C THR A 71 -3.42 17.83 -4.10
N GLN A 72 -4.71 17.75 -4.45
CA GLN A 72 -5.73 17.01 -3.69
C GLN A 72 -5.43 15.51 -3.52
N CYS A 73 -4.55 14.92 -4.34
CA CYS A 73 -4.13 13.52 -4.20
C CYS A 73 -3.07 13.28 -3.11
N LYS A 74 -2.56 14.31 -2.40
CA LYS A 74 -1.57 14.10 -1.31
C LYS A 74 -2.02 13.09 -0.25
N GLY A 75 -3.33 13.05 0.03
CA GLY A 75 -3.93 12.09 0.97
C GLY A 75 -4.12 10.70 0.38
N TYR A 76 -3.94 10.51 -0.93
CA TYR A 76 -4.07 9.21 -1.62
C TYR A 76 -2.70 8.59 -1.92
N ALA A 77 -1.63 9.09 -1.29
CA ALA A 77 -0.29 8.55 -1.45
C ALA A 77 -0.19 7.11 -0.91
N ALA A 78 0.84 6.37 -1.34
CA ALA A 78 1.03 4.96 -0.96
C ALA A 78 0.94 4.69 0.57
N PRO A 79 1.47 5.56 1.46
CA PRO A 79 1.33 5.36 2.91
C PRO A 79 -0.11 5.40 3.45
N HIS A 80 -1.08 5.93 2.70
CA HIS A 80 -2.46 6.06 3.14
C HIS A 80 -3.47 5.30 2.27
N ILE A 81 -3.23 5.16 0.96
CA ILE A 81 -4.25 4.73 -0.01
C ILE A 81 -4.91 3.39 0.32
N MET A 82 -4.18 2.47 0.95
CA MET A 82 -4.74 1.18 1.36
C MET A 82 -5.78 1.33 2.50
N ARG A 83 -5.74 2.43 3.26
CA ARG A 83 -6.72 2.73 4.32
C ARG A 83 -7.95 3.46 3.79
N GLU A 84 -7.95 3.95 2.56
CA GLU A 84 -9.14 4.53 1.96
C GLU A 84 -10.19 3.44 1.71
N PRO A 85 -11.46 3.64 2.11
CA PRO A 85 -12.53 2.76 1.67
C PRO A 85 -12.62 2.79 0.15
N GLY A 86 -12.71 1.61 -0.46
CA GLY A 86 -12.73 1.48 -1.92
C GLY A 86 -12.56 0.04 -2.35
N ARG A 87 -12.37 -0.13 -3.65
CA ARG A 87 -12.06 -1.39 -4.31
C ARG A 87 -10.69 -1.34 -4.96
N PHE A 88 -10.12 -2.53 -5.06
CA PHE A 88 -8.78 -2.76 -5.55
C PHE A 88 -8.85 -3.85 -6.60
N HIS A 89 -8.19 -3.62 -7.74
CA HIS A 89 -8.07 -4.60 -8.80
C HIS A 89 -6.61 -4.92 -9.01
N ILE A 90 -6.23 -6.15 -8.70
CA ILE A 90 -4.85 -6.63 -8.76
C ILE A 90 -4.69 -7.50 -10.00
N THR A 91 -3.74 -7.15 -10.86
CA THR A 91 -3.42 -7.87 -12.09
C THR A 91 -1.92 -7.89 -12.33
N TRP A 92 -1.45 -8.80 -13.18
CA TRP A 92 -0.09 -8.73 -13.72
C TRP A 92 -0.08 -7.79 -14.92
N GLU A 93 0.74 -6.74 -14.88
CA GLU A 93 0.97 -5.85 -16.02
C GLU A 93 1.96 -6.49 -17.01
N ASN A 94 2.91 -7.26 -16.48
CA ASN A 94 3.87 -8.08 -17.20
C ASN A 94 4.46 -9.13 -16.25
N ASP A 95 5.39 -9.95 -16.76
CA ASP A 95 6.01 -11.08 -16.05
C ASP A 95 6.67 -10.74 -14.70
N ASN A 96 7.02 -9.47 -14.47
CA ASN A 96 7.76 -9.01 -13.29
C ASN A 96 7.14 -7.78 -12.62
N THR A 97 5.91 -7.40 -12.98
CA THR A 97 5.23 -6.24 -12.38
C THR A 97 3.78 -6.57 -12.06
N LEU A 98 3.46 -6.56 -10.77
CA LEU A 98 2.09 -6.61 -10.31
C LEU A 98 1.53 -5.18 -10.25
N ARG A 99 0.32 -5.00 -10.74
CA ARG A 99 -0.41 -3.74 -10.78
C ARG A 99 -1.62 -3.82 -9.86
N MET A 100 -1.82 -2.80 -9.05
CA MET A 100 -3.02 -2.62 -8.24
C MET A 100 -3.65 -1.28 -8.59
N ASP A 101 -4.80 -1.34 -9.26
CA ASP A 101 -5.65 -0.17 -9.47
C ASP A 101 -6.62 -0.01 -8.32
N ILE A 102 -6.93 1.23 -7.96
CA ILE A 102 -7.73 1.59 -6.79
C ILE A 102 -8.78 2.61 -7.25
N ASP A 103 -10.06 2.31 -7.03
CA ASP A 103 -11.15 3.15 -7.51
C ASP A 103 -11.21 4.50 -6.76
N SER A 104 -10.95 4.47 -5.46
CA SER A 104 -10.82 5.65 -4.61
C SER A 104 -9.61 6.48 -4.98
N GLY A 105 -9.87 7.67 -5.53
CA GLY A 105 -8.85 8.57 -6.04
C GLY A 105 -8.26 8.14 -7.38
N THR A 106 -8.72 7.05 -8.01
CA THR A 106 -8.21 6.54 -9.29
C THR A 106 -6.67 6.39 -9.27
N GLN A 107 -6.15 5.75 -8.21
CA GLN A 107 -4.71 5.57 -8.01
C GLN A 107 -4.27 4.21 -8.57
N THR A 108 -2.99 4.13 -8.95
CA THR A 108 -2.35 2.90 -9.39
C THR A 108 -1.06 2.69 -8.60
N ARG A 109 -0.86 1.48 -8.08
CA ARG A 109 0.40 1.04 -7.50
C ARG A 109 1.02 -0.05 -8.36
N LEU A 110 2.33 0.04 -8.57
CA LEU A 110 3.12 -0.94 -9.30
C LEU A 110 4.15 -1.56 -8.36
N PHE A 111 4.19 -2.89 -8.35
CA PHE A 111 5.10 -3.68 -7.53
C PHE A 111 6.06 -4.41 -8.45
N HIS A 112 7.33 -3.99 -8.42
CA HIS A 112 8.35 -4.47 -9.33
C HIS A 112 9.20 -5.54 -8.68
N PHE A 113 9.34 -6.68 -9.34
CA PHE A 113 10.17 -7.79 -8.87
C PHE A 113 11.57 -7.74 -9.49
N GLY A 114 12.57 -8.27 -8.76
CA GLY A 114 13.96 -8.38 -9.22
C GLY A 114 14.86 -7.24 -8.73
N LYS A 115 15.68 -6.67 -9.63
CA LYS A 115 16.57 -5.53 -9.31
C LYS A 115 16.17 -4.26 -10.09
N PRO A 116 14.96 -3.74 -9.89
CA PRO A 116 14.48 -2.64 -10.71
C PRO A 116 14.92 -1.31 -10.05
N GLN A 117 15.28 -0.30 -10.86
CA GLN A 117 15.79 0.98 -10.38
C GLN A 117 14.66 2.02 -10.34
N PRO A 118 14.50 2.80 -9.25
CA PRO A 118 13.49 3.84 -9.21
C PRO A 118 13.76 4.94 -10.25
N PRO A 119 12.71 5.54 -10.83
CA PRO A 119 12.85 6.71 -11.69
C PRO A 119 13.38 7.91 -10.89
N ALA A 120 13.99 8.88 -11.59
CA ALA A 120 14.49 10.11 -10.96
C ALA A 120 13.36 10.98 -10.37
N GLU A 121 12.20 10.97 -11.01
CA GLU A 121 11.02 11.70 -10.53
C GLU A 121 10.32 10.93 -9.41
N ARG A 122 10.00 11.64 -8.33
CA ARG A 122 9.21 11.10 -7.21
C ARG A 122 7.72 11.23 -7.48
N THR A 123 6.96 10.21 -7.09
CA THR A 123 5.50 10.22 -7.18
C THR A 123 4.88 9.96 -5.82
N TRP A 124 3.58 10.25 -5.64
CA TRP A 124 2.89 9.90 -4.38
C TRP A 124 2.72 8.40 -4.18
N GLN A 125 2.80 7.60 -5.25
CA GLN A 125 2.80 6.14 -5.16
C GLN A 125 4.20 5.58 -4.94
N GLY A 126 5.23 6.43 -5.09
CA GLY A 126 6.62 6.07 -4.92
C GLY A 126 7.07 5.02 -5.92
N TYR A 127 8.00 4.18 -5.48
CA TYR A 127 8.51 3.04 -6.22
C TYR A 127 8.58 1.81 -5.31
N SER A 128 7.75 0.81 -5.60
CA SER A 128 7.66 -0.41 -4.79
C SER A 128 8.51 -1.53 -5.37
N VAL A 129 9.48 -2.01 -4.61
CA VAL A 129 10.22 -3.25 -4.90
C VAL A 129 9.55 -4.37 -4.13
N ALA A 130 9.24 -5.46 -4.82
CA ALA A 130 8.50 -6.58 -4.27
C ALA A 130 9.29 -7.89 -4.31
N GLU A 131 9.10 -8.69 -3.27
CA GLU A 131 9.68 -10.02 -3.11
C GLU A 131 8.66 -10.98 -2.52
N TRP A 132 8.68 -12.24 -2.98
CA TRP A 132 7.91 -13.31 -2.34
C TRP A 132 8.65 -13.76 -1.09
N GLU A 133 8.03 -13.61 0.07
CA GLU A 133 8.52 -14.24 1.28
C GLU A 133 7.96 -15.68 1.32
N PRO A 134 8.84 -16.71 1.32
CA PRO A 134 8.38 -18.07 1.47
C PRO A 134 7.73 -18.27 2.84
N VAL A 135 6.91 -19.31 2.96
CA VAL A 135 6.32 -19.73 4.24
C VAL A 135 7.44 -19.84 5.30
N SER A 136 7.48 -18.89 6.24
CA SER A 136 8.50 -18.88 7.28
C SER A 136 8.31 -20.06 8.22
N THR A 137 9.31 -20.95 8.29
CA THR A 137 9.31 -22.08 9.22
C THR A 137 9.68 -21.68 10.66
N GLY A 138 9.89 -20.38 10.94
CA GLY A 138 10.60 -19.90 12.13
C GLY A 138 9.82 -19.11 13.18
N ARG A 139 8.54 -18.75 12.96
CA ARG A 139 7.73 -17.98 13.94
C ARG A 139 6.71 -18.87 14.67
N ARG A 140 6.59 -18.67 15.99
CA ARG A 140 5.57 -19.32 16.85
C ARG A 140 4.23 -18.61 16.64
N GLY A 141 3.34 -19.21 15.84
CA GLY A 141 1.97 -18.75 15.56
C GLY A 141 1.28 -19.63 14.51
N PRO A 142 -0.04 -19.48 14.26
CA PRO A 142 -0.71 -20.13 13.15
C PRO A 142 0.02 -19.80 11.86
N LYS A 143 0.46 -20.82 11.14
CA LYS A 143 1.21 -20.68 9.88
C LYS A 143 0.21 -20.37 8.78
N PRO A 144 0.48 -19.38 7.91
CA PRO A 144 -0.16 -19.39 6.60
C PRO A 144 0.39 -20.61 5.83
N ASP A 145 -0.49 -21.34 5.14
CA ASP A 145 -0.10 -22.49 4.28
C ASP A 145 0.57 -22.02 2.96
N HIS A 146 0.68 -20.70 2.78
CA HIS A 146 1.14 -19.97 1.59
C HIS A 146 2.16 -18.89 1.98
N GLY A 147 2.99 -18.46 1.04
CA GLY A 147 3.93 -17.35 1.29
C GLY A 147 3.22 -15.99 1.28
N SER A 148 3.94 -14.91 1.56
CA SER A 148 3.42 -13.55 1.54
C SER A 148 4.13 -12.72 0.47
N LEU A 149 3.47 -11.67 -0.04
CA LEU A 149 4.16 -10.65 -0.82
C LEU A 149 4.69 -9.60 0.15
N LYS A 150 6.00 -9.36 0.14
CA LYS A 150 6.58 -8.18 0.78
C LYS A 150 6.84 -7.11 -0.28
N ALA A 151 6.46 -5.87 0.02
CA ALA A 151 6.77 -4.71 -0.80
C ALA A 151 7.45 -3.63 0.04
N VAL A 152 8.52 -3.04 -0.48
CA VAL A 152 9.18 -1.88 0.11
C VAL A 152 9.05 -0.72 -0.87
N THR A 153 8.33 0.32 -0.45
CA THR A 153 8.10 1.53 -1.25
C THR A 153 8.96 2.68 -0.74
N THR A 154 9.72 3.27 -1.66
CA THR A 154 10.56 4.47 -1.45
C THR A 154 10.29 5.47 -2.58
N ASN A 155 11.17 6.47 -2.77
CA ASN A 155 11.04 7.47 -3.85
C ASN A 155 9.69 8.22 -3.81
N LEU A 156 9.18 8.43 -2.59
CA LEU A 156 7.89 9.05 -2.35
C LEU A 156 7.99 10.57 -2.47
N ARG A 157 7.04 11.17 -3.17
CA ARG A 157 6.79 12.61 -3.07
C ARG A 157 6.12 12.90 -1.73
N ALA A 158 6.51 13.97 -1.05
CA ALA A 158 5.89 14.40 0.19
C ALA A 158 4.35 14.52 0.06
N GLY A 159 3.64 14.00 1.07
CA GLY A 159 2.18 13.88 1.07
C GLY A 159 1.64 13.75 2.49
N TYR A 160 0.49 13.10 2.64
CA TYR A 160 -0.13 12.88 3.94
C TYR A 160 -0.34 11.40 4.26
N VAL A 161 -0.05 11.00 5.50
CA VAL A 161 -0.34 9.64 6.01
C VAL A 161 -1.81 9.44 6.36
N ARG A 162 -2.60 10.52 6.29
CA ARG A 162 -4.05 10.59 6.50
C ARG A 162 -4.60 11.87 5.88
N LYS A 163 -5.84 11.85 5.39
CA LYS A 163 -6.56 13.03 4.84
C LYS A 163 -6.95 14.09 5.90
N ASN A 164 -6.02 14.45 6.77
CA ASN A 164 -6.19 15.49 7.78
C ASN A 164 -4.92 16.37 7.93
N GLY A 165 -4.04 16.32 6.93
CA GLY A 165 -2.83 17.15 6.85
C GLY A 165 -1.61 16.61 7.60
N VAL A 166 -1.67 15.41 8.20
CA VAL A 166 -0.48 14.83 8.86
C VAL A 166 0.57 14.48 7.80
N PRO A 167 1.73 15.15 7.79
CA PRO A 167 2.68 15.05 6.70
C PRO A 167 3.53 13.79 6.77
N PHE A 168 4.06 13.39 5.62
CA PHE A 168 5.29 12.63 5.53
C PHE A 168 6.30 13.28 4.57
N SER A 169 7.58 12.96 4.75
CA SER A 169 8.72 13.47 4.00
C SER A 169 9.10 12.57 2.82
N GLU A 170 9.99 13.07 1.94
CA GLU A 170 10.52 12.27 0.84
C GLU A 170 11.47 11.14 1.29
N ASP A 171 11.91 11.16 2.55
CA ASP A 171 12.77 10.15 3.17
C ASP A 171 11.96 9.02 3.84
N ALA A 172 10.63 9.06 3.69
CA ALA A 172 9.76 8.04 4.24
C ALA A 172 9.94 6.69 3.55
N VAL A 173 9.83 5.61 4.33
CA VAL A 173 9.89 4.22 3.88
C VAL A 173 8.61 3.51 4.29
N LEU A 174 7.98 2.86 3.33
CA LEU A 174 6.77 2.07 3.53
C LEU A 174 7.09 0.60 3.28
N GLU A 175 7.03 -0.21 4.32
CA GLU A 175 7.16 -1.66 4.26
C GLU A 175 5.76 -2.29 4.39
N GLU A 176 5.41 -3.18 3.47
CA GLU A 176 4.10 -3.81 3.41
C GLU A 176 4.23 -5.32 3.23
N PHE A 177 3.33 -6.05 3.88
CA PHE A 177 3.23 -7.50 3.81
C PHE A 177 1.77 -7.86 3.47
N TYR A 178 1.59 -8.60 2.39
CA TYR A 178 0.28 -9.04 1.91
C TYR A 178 0.14 -10.55 2.07
N ASP A 179 -0.81 -10.96 2.89
CA ASP A 179 -1.16 -12.35 3.17
C ASP A 179 -2.58 -12.64 2.68
N VAL A 180 -2.83 -13.81 2.07
CA VAL A 180 -4.19 -14.20 1.66
C VAL A 180 -4.70 -15.38 2.47
N ILE A 181 -5.70 -15.19 3.32
CA ILE A 181 -6.32 -16.30 4.06
C ILE A 181 -7.68 -16.64 3.47
N LYS A 182 -8.17 -17.86 3.72
CA LYS A 182 -9.57 -18.21 3.46
C LYS A 182 -10.32 -18.39 4.76
N ASP A 183 -11.53 -17.87 4.85
CA ASP A 183 -12.41 -18.14 5.98
C ASP A 183 -13.09 -19.51 5.85
N SER A 184 -13.93 -19.86 6.84
CA SER A 184 -14.66 -21.14 6.88
C SER A 184 -15.61 -21.33 5.69
N ASP A 185 -16.05 -20.24 5.07
CA ASP A 185 -16.97 -20.25 3.92
C ASP A 185 -16.20 -20.29 2.59
N GLY A 186 -14.86 -20.35 2.64
CA GLY A 186 -13.97 -20.41 1.47
C GLY A 186 -13.73 -19.05 0.81
N VAL A 187 -14.18 -17.95 1.41
CA VAL A 187 -13.95 -16.59 0.90
C VAL A 187 -12.51 -16.17 1.19
N SER A 188 -11.82 -15.66 0.17
CA SER A 188 -10.46 -15.14 0.34
C SER A 188 -10.46 -13.73 0.97
N TRP A 189 -9.52 -13.51 1.87
CA TRP A 189 -9.26 -12.25 2.54
C TRP A 189 -7.79 -11.87 2.35
N LEU A 190 -7.53 -10.65 1.87
CA LEU A 190 -6.21 -10.06 1.82
C LEU A 190 -5.96 -9.29 3.11
N ILE A 191 -4.99 -9.73 3.90
CA ILE A 191 -4.51 -9.03 5.09
C ILE A 191 -3.24 -8.29 4.73
N LEU A 192 -3.30 -6.96 4.87
CA LEU A 192 -2.16 -6.07 4.69
C LEU A 192 -1.65 -5.62 6.06
N THR A 193 -0.41 -5.96 6.36
CA THR A 193 0.35 -5.32 7.45
C THR A 193 1.24 -4.24 6.86
N THR A 194 1.10 -3.02 7.35
CA THR A 194 1.90 -1.87 6.94
C THR A 194 2.79 -1.42 8.10
N LYS A 195 4.07 -1.17 7.82
CA LYS A 195 5.00 -0.47 8.69
C LYS A 195 5.52 0.75 7.95
N PHE A 196 5.15 1.92 8.44
CA PHE A 196 5.53 3.19 7.87
C PHE A 196 6.55 3.91 8.75
N THR A 197 7.68 4.31 8.19
CA THR A 197 8.76 5.00 8.91
C THR A 197 9.07 6.32 8.22
N ASP A 198 9.15 7.40 8.99
CA ASP A 198 9.60 8.69 8.49
C ASP A 198 10.41 9.40 9.58
N PRO A 199 11.74 9.47 9.46
CA PRO A 199 12.60 10.04 10.49
C PRO A 199 12.38 11.55 10.68
N MET A 200 11.78 12.25 9.70
CA MET A 200 11.55 13.69 9.77
C MET A 200 10.32 14.04 10.61
N TYR A 201 9.26 13.23 10.52
CA TYR A 201 7.95 13.59 11.06
C TYR A 201 7.40 12.61 12.10
N LEU A 202 7.89 11.37 12.16
CA LEU A 202 7.45 10.38 13.13
C LEU A 202 8.50 10.13 14.22
N THR A 203 8.02 9.86 15.44
CA THR A 203 8.87 9.52 16.60
C THR A 203 9.17 8.03 16.70
N GLN A 204 8.38 7.19 16.02
CA GLN A 204 8.54 5.74 15.92
C GLN A 204 7.81 5.24 14.67
N PRO A 205 8.08 4.00 14.20
CA PRO A 205 7.31 3.41 13.11
C PRO A 205 5.81 3.40 13.40
N PHE A 206 5.01 3.76 12.40
CA PHE A 206 3.56 3.68 12.44
C PHE A 206 3.12 2.37 11.79
N ILE A 207 2.52 1.47 12.58
CA ILE A 207 2.15 0.12 12.14
C ILE A 207 0.63 0.01 12.10
N LEU A 208 0.10 -0.54 11.01
CA LEU A 208 -1.32 -0.62 10.72
C LEU A 208 -1.66 -1.97 10.09
N SER A 209 -2.88 -2.47 10.35
CA SER A 209 -3.48 -3.58 9.61
C SER A 209 -4.61 -3.07 8.71
N THR A 210 -4.86 -3.73 7.58
CA THR A 210 -6.00 -3.48 6.69
C THR A 210 -6.46 -4.78 6.08
N HIS A 211 -7.77 -5.00 6.03
CA HIS A 211 -8.36 -6.22 5.48
C HIS A 211 -9.19 -5.91 4.24
N LEU A 212 -8.95 -6.64 3.17
CA LEU A 212 -9.80 -6.65 1.97
C LEU A 212 -10.45 -8.01 1.82
N LYS A 213 -11.69 -8.04 1.35
CA LYS A 213 -12.41 -9.26 0.99
C LYS A 213 -12.45 -9.40 -0.52
N GLN A 214 -12.22 -10.60 -1.03
CA GLN A 214 -12.30 -10.87 -2.47
C GLN A 214 -13.76 -10.72 -2.96
N GLU A 215 -13.94 -10.08 -4.11
CA GLU A 215 -15.20 -10.02 -4.85
C GLU A 215 -15.12 -10.92 -6.10
N ALA A 216 -16.28 -11.36 -6.59
CA ALA A 216 -16.35 -12.26 -7.75
C ALA A 216 -15.85 -11.60 -9.04
N ASP A 217 -16.12 -10.31 -9.22
CA ASP A 217 -15.79 -9.53 -10.41
C ASP A 217 -15.78 -8.02 -10.11
N GLY A 218 -15.58 -7.22 -11.16
CA GLY A 218 -15.55 -5.76 -11.10
C GLY A 218 -16.92 -5.08 -11.26
N SER A 219 -18.05 -5.80 -11.15
CA SER A 219 -19.39 -5.21 -11.37
C SER A 219 -19.73 -4.04 -10.44
N LYS A 220 -19.01 -3.92 -9.31
CA LYS A 220 -19.16 -2.84 -8.33
C LYS A 220 -18.05 -1.79 -8.37
N TRP A 221 -17.15 -1.86 -9.35
CA TRP A 221 -16.08 -0.88 -9.54
C TRP A 221 -16.65 0.53 -9.74
N ASN A 222 -16.19 1.52 -8.98
CA ASN A 222 -16.74 2.87 -9.00
C ASN A 222 -15.65 3.95 -8.82
N PRO A 223 -14.92 4.30 -9.89
CA PRO A 223 -13.83 5.27 -9.83
C PRO A 223 -14.29 6.64 -9.32
N THR A 224 -13.52 7.21 -8.40
CA THR A 224 -13.72 8.57 -7.91
C THR A 224 -12.43 9.37 -8.06
N PRO A 225 -12.51 10.69 -8.30
CA PRO A 225 -11.33 11.54 -8.33
C PRO A 225 -10.78 11.72 -6.92
N CYS A 226 -9.52 12.14 -6.81
CA CYS A 226 -8.97 12.59 -5.54
C CYS A 226 -9.75 13.78 -4.97
N SER A 227 -9.86 13.82 -3.65
CA SER A 227 -10.43 14.92 -2.86
C SER A 227 -9.52 15.22 -1.68
N ALA A 228 -9.27 16.50 -1.40
CA ALA A 228 -8.51 16.88 -0.20
C ALA A 228 -9.33 16.71 1.09
N ARG A 229 -10.62 16.37 0.95
CA ARG A 229 -11.61 16.20 2.01
C ARG A 229 -12.26 14.83 1.96
#